data_AF-A0A950S7X0-F1
#
_entry.id   AF-A0A950S7X0-F1
#
_cell.length_a   1.000
_cell.length_b   1.000
_cell.length_c   1.000
_cell.angle_alpha   90.00
_cell.angle_beta   90.00
_cell.angle_gamma   90.00
#
_symmetry.space_group_name_H-M   'P 1'
#
loop_
_entity.id
_entity.type
_entity.pdbx_description
1 polymer ?
#
loop_
_entity_poly.entity_id
_entity_poly.type
_entity_poly.pdbx_seq_one_letter_code
_entity_poly.pdbx_strand_id
1 'polypeptide(L)'
;MQRCRRFVAEQRVHIHRSDDPAPFITSVDPLSAAPGQQVAIHGLHFRTNDAITFGPAAGTLVSSAPDAHVSLVPSLPPGSVSVNVTDVLGRMSTTGPIFTVLDNTPQITHISPTALPAGAELIIDGSGFRAPYTF
;
A
#
# COMPACT_ATOMS: atom_id res chain seq x y z
N MET A 1 -53.18 -9.73 -23.75
CA MET A 1 -52.04 -10.52 -23.24
C MET A 1 -50.90 -9.56 -22.91
N GLN A 2 -50.50 -9.53 -21.63
CA GLN A 2 -49.25 -9.04 -21.00
C GLN A 2 -48.31 -8.12 -21.82
N ARG A 3 -47.88 -6.94 -21.38
CA ARG A 3 -47.05 -6.59 -20.20
C ARG A 3 -47.07 -5.04 -20.07
N CYS A 4 -47.35 -4.31 -18.98
CA CYS A 4 -46.93 -4.34 -17.57
C CYS A 4 -45.40 -4.52 -17.44
N ARG A 5 -44.54 -3.56 -17.05
CA ARG A 5 -44.67 -2.46 -16.08
C ARG A 5 -43.47 -1.47 -16.19
N ARG A 6 -43.76 -0.22 -15.79
CA ARG A 6 -42.94 0.73 -15.00
C ARG A 6 -41.80 1.54 -15.65
N PHE A 7 -42.16 2.81 -15.85
CA PHE A 7 -41.36 4.02 -15.67
C PHE A 7 -40.57 4.03 -14.33
N VAL A 8 -39.34 4.55 -14.43
CA VAL A 8 -38.53 5.33 -13.45
C VAL A 8 -38.13 4.68 -12.12
N ALA A 9 -36.81 4.50 -11.94
CA ALA A 9 -36.13 4.72 -10.67
C ALA A 9 -34.65 5.05 -10.90
N GLU A 10 -34.24 6.17 -10.33
CA GLU A 10 -32.89 6.69 -10.23
C GLU A 10 -31.91 5.65 -9.65
N GLN A 11 -30.76 5.46 -10.31
CA GLN A 11 -29.55 5.04 -9.60
C GLN A 11 -28.38 5.86 -10.12
N ARG A 12 -28.08 6.95 -9.40
CA ARG A 12 -26.77 7.64 -9.41
C ARG A 12 -25.71 6.70 -8.81
N VAL A 13 -25.42 5.60 -9.50
CA VAL A 13 -24.28 4.75 -9.17
C VAL A 13 -23.18 5.16 -10.13
N HIS A 14 -22.03 5.59 -9.59
CA HIS A 14 -20.81 5.77 -10.37
C HIS A 14 -20.59 4.51 -11.22
N ILE A 15 -20.82 4.61 -12.52
CA ILE A 15 -20.88 3.47 -13.40
C ILE A 15 -19.45 3.00 -13.64
N HIS A 16 -18.98 1.99 -12.91
CA HIS A 16 -17.95 1.09 -13.44
C HIS A 16 -18.64 0.30 -14.55
N ARG A 17 -18.66 0.87 -15.75
CA ARG A 17 -19.19 0.18 -16.93
C ARG A 17 -18.40 -1.11 -17.07
N SER A 18 -19.07 -2.20 -17.42
CA SER A 18 -18.49 -3.52 -17.69
C SER A 18 -17.42 -3.54 -18.81
N ASP A 19 -17.13 -2.37 -19.40
CA ASP A 19 -16.15 -2.10 -20.46
C ASP A 19 -14.96 -1.23 -19.99
N ASP A 20 -14.90 -0.89 -18.70
CA ASP A 20 -13.83 -0.07 -18.15
C ASP A 20 -12.52 -0.91 -18.09
N PRO A 21 -11.39 -0.49 -18.67
CA PRO A 21 -10.17 -1.30 -18.71
C PRO A 21 -9.67 -1.72 -17.31
N ALA A 22 -9.00 -2.88 -17.27
CA ALA A 22 -8.31 -3.34 -16.07
C ALA A 22 -7.17 -2.36 -15.69
N PRO A 23 -6.86 -2.23 -14.39
CA PRO A 23 -5.74 -1.40 -13.96
C PRO A 23 -4.43 -1.91 -14.57
N PHE A 24 -3.51 -1.02 -14.90
CA PHE A 24 -2.23 -1.38 -15.48
C PHE A 24 -1.09 -0.68 -14.74
N ILE A 25 -0.08 -1.42 -14.31
CA ILE A 25 1.08 -0.86 -13.61
C ILE A 25 2.20 -0.64 -14.64
N THR A 26 2.70 0.60 -14.75
CA THR A 26 3.83 0.93 -15.62
C THR A 26 5.16 0.88 -14.86
N SER A 27 5.18 1.40 -13.63
CA SER A 27 6.40 1.47 -12.82
C SER A 27 6.07 1.64 -11.34
N VAL A 28 7.06 1.40 -10.49
CA VAL A 28 6.98 1.61 -9.05
C VAL A 28 8.24 2.34 -8.64
N ASP A 29 8.11 3.42 -7.88
CA ASP A 29 9.23 4.25 -7.42
C ASP A 29 9.07 4.60 -5.93
N PRO A 30 10.05 4.27 -5.07
CA PRO A 30 11.22 3.43 -5.35
C PRO A 30 10.84 1.96 -5.61
N LEU A 31 11.69 1.20 -6.33
CA LEU A 31 11.56 -0.26 -6.49
C LEU A 31 12.01 -1.05 -5.26
N SER A 32 12.49 -0.37 -4.22
CA SER A 32 12.86 -0.97 -2.95
C SER A 32 12.52 -0.06 -1.79
N ALA A 33 11.90 -0.62 -0.75
CA ALA A 33 11.64 0.11 0.48
C ALA A 33 11.41 -0.85 1.66
N ALA A 34 11.62 -0.31 2.85
CA ALA A 34 11.32 -0.98 4.11
C ALA A 34 9.81 -0.95 4.42
N PRO A 35 9.29 -1.90 5.21
CA PRO A 35 7.94 -1.81 5.76
C PRO A 35 7.66 -0.46 6.43
N GLY A 36 6.51 0.14 6.11
CA GLY A 36 6.09 1.45 6.59
C GLY A 36 6.60 2.65 5.78
N GLN A 37 7.45 2.44 4.76
CA GLN A 37 7.83 3.50 3.81
C GLN A 37 6.77 3.70 2.73
N GLN A 38 6.68 4.92 2.21
CA GLN A 38 5.81 5.25 1.08
C GLN A 38 6.45 4.84 -0.23
N VAL A 39 5.63 4.33 -1.14
CA VAL A 39 6.01 3.96 -2.49
C VAL A 39 4.95 4.48 -3.45
N ALA A 40 5.41 5.11 -4.54
CA ALA A 40 4.56 5.54 -5.64
C ALA A 40 4.46 4.42 -6.69
N ILE A 41 3.24 4.06 -7.04
CA ILE A 41 2.92 3.07 -8.06
C ILE A 41 2.30 3.84 -9.20
N HIS A 42 2.98 3.89 -10.34
CA HIS A 42 2.51 4.56 -11.54
C HIS A 42 1.82 3.57 -12.47
N GLY A 43 0.78 4.05 -13.15
CA GLY A 43 -0.01 3.19 -14.00
C GLY A 43 -1.13 3.92 -14.73
N LEU A 44 -2.14 3.14 -15.12
CA LEU A 44 -3.31 3.62 -15.84
C LEU A 44 -4.57 2.93 -15.28
N HIS A 45 -5.69 3.64 -15.35
CA HIS A 45 -7.02 3.16 -14.95
C HIS A 45 -7.11 2.80 -13.46
N PHE A 46 -6.34 3.51 -12.64
CA PHE A 46 -6.41 3.41 -11.19
C PHE A 46 -7.65 4.12 -10.65
N ARG A 47 -8.20 3.58 -9.56
CA ARG A 47 -9.43 4.03 -8.92
C ARG A 47 -9.21 4.13 -7.42
N THR A 48 -9.98 5.00 -6.77
CA THR A 48 -9.81 5.33 -5.34
C THR A 48 -10.00 4.14 -4.40
N ASN A 49 -10.70 3.09 -4.84
CA ASN A 49 -11.00 1.91 -4.03
C ASN A 49 -10.20 0.67 -4.48
N ASP A 50 -9.11 0.85 -5.23
CA ASP A 50 -8.26 -0.27 -5.60
C ASP A 50 -7.48 -0.79 -4.39
N ALA A 51 -7.34 -2.11 -4.31
CA ALA A 51 -6.50 -2.79 -3.35
C ALA A 51 -5.10 -3.00 -3.93
N ILE A 52 -4.07 -2.58 -3.20
CA ILE A 52 -2.67 -2.75 -3.58
C ILE A 52 -2.08 -3.89 -2.75
N THR A 53 -1.44 -4.85 -3.40
CA THR A 53 -0.76 -5.96 -2.71
C THR A 53 0.71 -6.02 -3.08
N PHE A 54 1.54 -6.35 -2.09
CA PHE A 54 2.96 -6.63 -2.19
C PHE A 54 3.12 -8.12 -1.90
N GLY A 55 3.18 -8.96 -2.94
CA GLY A 55 3.13 -10.41 -2.79
C GLY A 55 1.88 -10.86 -2.02
N PRO A 56 2.02 -11.54 -0.86
CA PRO A 56 0.87 -12.03 -0.08
C PRO A 56 0.22 -10.99 0.84
N ALA A 57 0.80 -9.80 1.05
CA ALA A 57 0.24 -8.80 1.98
C ALA A 57 -0.35 -7.59 1.26
N ALA A 58 -1.42 -7.05 1.84
CA ALA A 58 -2.06 -5.82 1.38
C ALA A 58 -1.31 -4.59 1.90
N GLY A 59 -0.95 -3.68 1.00
CA GLY A 59 -0.42 -2.36 1.35
C GLY A 59 -1.51 -1.41 1.84
N THR A 60 -1.10 -0.29 2.44
CA THR A 60 -2.04 0.74 2.88
C THR A 60 -2.05 1.90 1.90
N LEU A 61 -3.17 2.10 1.20
CA LEU A 61 -3.34 3.22 0.28
C LEU A 61 -3.37 4.55 1.04
N VAL A 62 -2.44 5.45 0.72
CA VAL A 62 -2.33 6.80 1.30
C VAL A 62 -3.01 7.83 0.39
N SER A 63 -2.79 7.71 -0.91
CA SER A 63 -3.38 8.60 -1.92
C SER A 63 -3.62 7.83 -3.21
N SER A 64 -4.65 8.23 -3.95
CA SER A 64 -4.99 7.64 -5.24
C SER A 64 -5.24 8.71 -6.29
N ALA A 65 -4.71 8.47 -7.47
CA ALA A 65 -4.94 9.22 -8.70
C ALA A 65 -5.14 8.22 -9.87
N PRO A 66 -5.75 8.65 -10.99
CA PRO A 66 -6.00 7.77 -12.13
C PRO A 66 -4.73 7.17 -12.78
N ASP A 67 -3.59 7.82 -12.56
CA ASP A 67 -2.27 7.52 -13.13
C ASP A 67 -1.22 7.15 -12.06
N ALA A 68 -1.53 7.32 -10.77
CA ALA A 68 -0.60 7.02 -9.68
C ALA A 68 -1.31 6.70 -8.37
N HIS A 69 -0.84 5.67 -7.67
CA HIS A 69 -1.21 5.39 -6.28
C HIS A 69 0.00 5.59 -5.37
N VAL A 70 -0.22 6.12 -4.18
CA VAL A 70 0.79 6.15 -3.11
C VAL A 70 0.37 5.18 -2.03
N SER A 71 1.21 4.20 -1.73
CA SER A 71 0.92 3.15 -0.76
C SER A 71 2.07 2.97 0.23
N LEU A 72 1.75 2.59 1.47
CA LEU A 72 2.73 2.16 2.45
C LEU A 72 3.03 0.67 2.27
N VAL A 73 4.31 0.32 2.27
CA VAL A 73 4.76 -1.07 2.23
C VAL A 73 4.29 -1.79 3.51
N PRO A 74 3.58 -2.92 3.40
CA PRO A 74 3.12 -3.66 4.56
C PRO A 74 4.26 -4.36 5.30
N SER A 75 3.98 -4.84 6.51
CA SER A 75 4.93 -5.66 7.29
C SER A 75 5.12 -7.01 6.62
N LEU A 76 6.24 -7.15 5.91
CA LEU A 76 6.65 -8.37 5.20
C LEU A 76 8.13 -8.65 5.46
N PRO A 77 8.55 -9.93 5.40
CA PRO A 77 9.98 -10.27 5.43
C PRO A 77 10.74 -9.63 4.26
N PRO A 78 12.05 -9.35 4.43
CA PRO A 78 12.88 -8.84 3.36
C PRO A 78 12.97 -9.84 2.21
N GLY A 79 12.94 -9.33 0.98
CA GLY A 79 12.97 -10.16 -0.23
C GLY A 79 12.24 -9.55 -1.41
N SER A 80 12.26 -10.28 -2.53
CA SER A 80 11.60 -9.85 -3.77
C SER A 80 10.13 -10.28 -3.79
N VAL A 81 9.24 -9.33 -4.01
CA VAL A 81 7.79 -9.53 -4.12
C VAL A 81 7.25 -8.86 -5.37
N SER A 82 6.13 -9.35 -5.91
CA SER A 82 5.42 -8.68 -7.01
C SER A 82 4.44 -7.66 -6.46
N VAL A 83 4.29 -6.53 -7.15
CA VAL A 83 3.25 -5.53 -6.82
C VAL A 83 2.05 -5.76 -7.73
N ASN A 84 0.85 -5.82 -7.14
CA ASN A 84 -0.39 -5.97 -7.89
C ASN A 84 -1.41 -4.93 -7.42
N VAL A 85 -2.27 -4.50 -8.34
CA VAL A 85 -3.42 -3.65 -8.05
C VAL A 85 -4.67 -4.42 -8.42
N THR A 86 -5.64 -4.51 -7.51
CA THR A 86 -6.92 -5.19 -7.73
C THR A 86 -8.04 -4.18 -7.59
N ASP A 87 -8.90 -4.07 -8.58
CA ASP A 87 -10.04 -3.16 -8.49
C ASP A 87 -11.18 -3.72 -7.63
N VAL A 88 -12.21 -2.88 -7.40
CA VAL A 88 -13.41 -3.26 -6.64
C VAL A 88 -14.24 -4.39 -7.28
N LEU A 89 -14.01 -4.68 -8.55
CA LEU A 89 -14.65 -5.78 -9.28
C LEU A 89 -13.81 -7.07 -9.23
N GLY A 90 -12.67 -7.05 -8.53
CA GLY A 90 -11.76 -8.20 -8.41
C GLY A 90 -10.82 -8.37 -9.61
N ARG A 91 -10.73 -7.39 -10.51
CA ARG A 91 -9.83 -7.46 -11.67
C ARG A 91 -8.44 -7.01 -11.25
N MET A 92 -7.50 -7.95 -11.34
CA MET A 92 -6.09 -7.68 -11.07
C MET A 92 -5.42 -7.01 -12.27
N SER A 93 -4.48 -6.13 -11.97
CA SER A 93 -3.57 -5.59 -12.96
C SER A 93 -2.70 -6.70 -13.54
N THR A 94 -2.10 -6.43 -14.70
CA THR A 94 -0.92 -7.19 -15.12
C THR A 94 0.09 -7.24 -13.97
N THR A 95 0.76 -8.38 -13.80
CA THR A 95 1.80 -8.56 -12.78
C THR A 95 2.75 -7.36 -12.82
N GLY A 96 2.76 -6.58 -11.74
CA GLY A 96 3.60 -5.41 -11.65
C GLY A 96 5.07 -5.77 -11.53
N PRO A 97 5.96 -4.76 -11.50
CA PRO A 97 7.39 -4.99 -11.40
C PRO A 97 7.74 -5.73 -10.11
N ILE A 98 8.92 -6.36 -10.12
CA ILE A 98 9.51 -6.96 -8.93
C ILE A 98 9.98 -5.83 -7.99
N PHE A 99 9.44 -5.82 -6.78
CA PHE A 99 9.76 -4.88 -5.72
C PHE A 99 10.60 -5.58 -4.65
N THR A 100 11.62 -4.91 -4.12
CA THR A 100 12.48 -5.45 -3.07
C THR A 100 12.11 -4.86 -1.71
N VAL A 101 11.57 -5.70 -0.83
CA VAL A 101 11.36 -5.34 0.58
C VAL A 101 12.72 -5.32 1.27
N LEU A 102 13.09 -4.15 1.80
CA LEU A 102 14.32 -3.98 2.56
C LEU A 102 14.14 -4.43 4.00
N ASP A 103 15.21 -4.97 4.59
CA ASP A 103 15.22 -5.31 6.01
C ASP A 103 15.16 -4.01 6.84
N ASN A 104 14.19 -3.96 7.75
CA ASN A 104 14.05 -2.89 8.73
C ASN A 104 14.04 -3.41 10.16
N THR A 105 14.55 -4.62 10.38
CA THR A 105 14.61 -5.24 11.70
C THR A 105 15.34 -4.29 12.66
N PRO A 106 14.69 -3.83 13.75
CA PRO A 106 15.34 -2.94 14.68
C PRO A 106 16.48 -3.68 15.38
N GLN A 107 17.64 -3.06 15.48
CA GLN A 107 18.82 -3.60 16.15
C GLN A 107 19.30 -2.61 17.20
N ILE A 108 19.46 -3.08 18.43
CA ILE A 108 20.08 -2.29 19.51
C ILE A 108 21.57 -2.61 19.50
N THR A 109 22.40 -1.59 19.33
CA THR A 109 23.86 -1.73 19.35
C THR A 109 24.44 -1.38 20.71
N HIS A 110 23.83 -0.43 21.41
CA HIS A 110 24.37 0.05 22.66
C HIS A 110 23.28 0.66 23.56
N ILE A 111 23.47 0.50 24.86
CA ILE A 111 22.59 1.04 25.89
C ILE A 111 23.49 1.72 26.92
N SER A 112 23.30 3.01 27.14
CA SER A 112 24.11 3.77 28.09
C SER A 112 23.32 4.87 28.80
N PRO A 113 23.48 5.03 30.13
CA PRO A 113 24.23 4.17 31.05
C PRO A 113 23.51 2.85 31.39
N THR A 114 24.23 1.79 31.75
CA THR A 114 23.63 0.49 32.13
C THR A 114 22.94 0.50 33.50
N ALA A 115 23.18 1.53 34.32
CA ALA A 115 22.53 1.73 35.60
C ALA A 115 22.22 3.22 35.81
N LEU A 116 20.98 3.51 36.20
CA LEU A 116 20.44 4.85 36.35
C LEU A 116 19.49 4.89 37.56
N PRO A 117 19.42 6.01 38.30
CA PRO A 117 18.37 6.22 39.30
C PRO A 117 16.99 6.33 38.61
N ALA A 118 15.94 6.02 39.37
CA ALA A 118 14.57 6.12 38.86
C ALA A 118 14.27 7.55 38.37
N GLY A 119 13.78 7.67 37.14
CA GLY A 119 13.45 8.95 36.50
C GLY A 119 14.59 9.60 35.71
N ALA A 120 15.78 8.99 35.65
CA ALA A 120 16.86 9.46 34.79
C ALA A 120 16.71 8.98 33.33
N GLU A 121 17.34 9.70 32.41
CA GLU A 121 17.30 9.43 30.98
C GLU A 121 18.29 8.32 30.59
N LEU A 122 17.85 7.44 29.69
CA LEU A 122 18.63 6.33 29.13
C LEU A 122 18.76 6.52 27.62
N ILE A 123 19.97 6.35 27.09
CA ILE A 123 20.21 6.36 25.65
C ILE A 123 20.25 4.92 25.14
N ILE A 124 19.46 4.65 24.10
CA ILE A 124 19.47 3.39 23.36
C ILE A 124 19.90 3.70 21.93
N ASP A 125 21.13 3.33 21.59
CA ASP A 125 21.64 3.44 20.25
C ASP A 125 21.31 2.17 19.48
N GLY A 126 20.93 2.34 18.21
CA GLY A 126 20.55 1.25 17.35
C GLY A 126 20.13 1.73 15.96
N SER A 127 19.72 0.78 15.13
CA SER A 127 19.23 1.01 13.77
C SER A 127 17.84 0.40 13.59
N GLY A 128 17.12 0.81 12.55
CA GLY A 128 15.79 0.27 12.24
C GLY A 128 14.66 0.69 13.21
N PHE A 129 14.90 1.65 14.10
CA PHE A 129 13.82 2.22 14.91
C PHE A 129 12.84 3.01 14.04
N ARG A 130 11.54 2.77 14.23
CA ARG A 130 10.48 3.54 13.57
C ARG A 130 10.54 5.02 14.00
N ALA A 131 10.04 5.90 13.14
CA ALA A 131 9.87 7.31 13.49
C ALA A 131 9.03 7.45 14.78
N PRO A 132 9.31 8.46 15.62
CA PRO A 132 8.49 8.74 16.79
C PRO A 132 7.05 9.03 16.34
N TYR A 133 6.08 8.52 17.10
CA TYR A 133 4.69 8.91 16.90
C TYR A 133 4.54 10.38 17.26
N THR A 134 4.05 11.18 16.31
CA THR A 134 3.52 12.51 16.59
C THR A 134 2.02 12.36 16.82
N PHE A 135 1.55 12.83 17.97
CA PHE A 135 0.14 12.91 18.34
C PHE A 135 -0.35 14.35 18.26
#